data_AF-A0A1I5AUD8-F1
#
_entry.id   AF-A0A1I5AUD8-F1
#
_cell.length_a   1.000
_cell.length_b   1.000
_cell.length_c   1.000
_cell.angle_alpha   90.00
_cell.angle_beta   90.00
_cell.angle_gamma   90.00
#
_symmetry.space_group_name_H-M   'P 1'
#
loop_
_entity.id
_entity.type
_entity.pdbx_description
1 polymer ?
#
loop_
_entity_poly.entity_id
_entity_poly.type
_entity_poly.pdbx_seq_one_letter_code
_entity_poly.pdbx_strand_id
1 'polypeptide(L)'
;MPDLSNVTQPIEWAIVHSTSRDPIALIRKLQLGAGRTTYYRAITWHVDPTKRELIGYWGSLNEATQNVYGLYERKLPPQFLASSGSTWREPLPLTRPKTPPLS
;
A
#
# COMPACT_ATOMS: atom_id res chain seq x y z
N MET A 1 10.18 3.25 -27.39
CA MET A 1 10.29 1.93 -26.74
C MET A 1 9.17 1.04 -27.27
N PRO A 2 9.41 -0.24 -27.53
CA PRO A 2 8.35 -1.17 -27.90
C PRO A 2 7.34 -1.33 -26.75
N ASP A 3 6.09 -1.60 -27.10
CA ASP A 3 5.04 -1.92 -26.15
C ASP A 3 5.29 -3.31 -25.55
N LEU A 4 5.69 -3.36 -24.28
CA LEU A 4 6.03 -4.58 -23.55
C LEU A 4 4.84 -5.15 -22.76
N SER A 5 3.64 -4.56 -22.88
CA SER A 5 2.44 -5.00 -22.15
C SER A 5 2.04 -6.44 -22.44
N ASN A 6 2.41 -6.97 -23.61
CA ASN A 6 2.05 -8.32 -24.06
C ASN A 6 3.03 -9.40 -23.56
N VAL A 7 4.17 -9.02 -22.98
CA VAL A 7 5.23 -9.96 -22.57
C VAL A 7 5.66 -9.77 -21.11
N THR A 8 5.21 -8.70 -20.45
CA THR A 8 5.47 -8.45 -19.04
C THR A 8 4.21 -7.93 -18.35
N GLN A 9 3.90 -8.46 -17.17
CA GLN A 9 2.86 -7.88 -16.31
C GLN A 9 3.49 -7.31 -15.03
N PRO A 10 3.04 -6.12 -14.58
CA PRO A 10 3.43 -5.62 -13.28
C PRO A 10 2.88 -6.53 -12.18
N ILE A 11 3.70 -6.82 -11.16
CA ILE A 11 3.25 -7.55 -9.97
C ILE A 11 2.62 -6.53 -9.02
N GLU A 12 1.31 -6.65 -8.80
CA GLU A 12 0.50 -5.72 -8.02
C GLU A 12 -0.51 -6.46 -7.12
N TRP A 13 -0.76 -5.90 -5.94
CA TRP A 13 -1.75 -6.38 -4.98
C TRP A 13 -2.71 -5.25 -4.62
N ALA A 14 -4.01 -5.51 -4.71
CA ALA A 14 -5.03 -4.63 -4.16
C ALA A 14 -5.19 -4.90 -2.66
N ILE A 15 -5.18 -3.84 -1.86
CA ILE A 15 -5.41 -3.93 -0.42
C ILE A 15 -6.83 -3.51 -0.15
N VAL A 16 -7.61 -4.42 0.42
CA VAL A 16 -9.02 -4.20 0.76
C VAL A 16 -9.17 -4.10 2.28
N HIS A 17 -10.18 -3.35 2.71
CA HIS A 17 -10.55 -3.23 4.12
C HIS A 17 -12.04 -3.49 4.26
N SER A 18 -12.48 -4.17 5.32
CA SER A 18 -13.88 -4.58 5.51
C SER A 18 -14.86 -3.40 5.57
N THR A 19 -14.40 -2.21 5.96
CA THR A 19 -15.21 -0.99 6.01
C THR A 19 -15.25 -0.21 4.69
N SER A 20 -14.50 -0.65 3.67
CA SER A 20 -14.42 0.00 2.36
C SER A 20 -15.06 -0.88 1.30
N ARG A 21 -15.85 -0.27 0.40
CA ARG A 21 -16.40 -0.97 -0.77
C ARG A 21 -15.35 -1.17 -1.87
N ASP A 22 -14.47 -0.19 -2.00
CA ASP A 22 -13.35 -0.21 -2.94
C ASP A 22 -12.04 -0.58 -2.23
N PRO A 23 -10.99 -1.02 -2.96
CA PRO A 23 -9.67 -1.13 -2.37
C PRO A 23 -9.25 0.19 -1.73
N ILE A 24 -8.46 0.11 -0.66
CA ILE A 24 -7.91 1.27 0.05
C ILE A 24 -6.55 1.69 -0.52
N ALA A 25 -5.83 0.74 -1.13
CA ALA A 25 -4.53 0.98 -1.74
C ALA A 25 -4.18 -0.08 -2.79
N LEU A 26 -3.15 0.22 -3.57
CA LEU A 26 -2.46 -0.74 -4.44
C LEU A 26 -0.99 -0.80 -4.02
N ILE A 27 -0.43 -2.01 -3.94
CA ILE A 27 1.00 -2.23 -3.68
C ILE A 27 1.62 -2.86 -4.91
N ARG A 28 2.69 -2.26 -5.44
CA ARG A 28 3.43 -2.77 -6.60
C ARG A 28 4.84 -3.19 -6.20
N LYS A 29 5.27 -4.38 -6.65
CA LYS A 29 6.68 -4.79 -6.54
C LYS A 29 7.49 -4.13 -7.64
N LEU A 30 8.58 -3.48 -7.26
CA LEU A 30 9.52 -2.81 -8.14
C LEU A 30 10.93 -3.36 -7.91
N GLN A 31 11.73 -3.45 -8.97
CA GLN A 31 13.18 -3.65 -8.89
C GLN A 31 13.84 -2.39 -9.40
N LEU A 32 14.58 -1.70 -8.54
CA LEU A 32 15.09 -0.34 -8.80
C LEU A 32 16.60 -0.26 -8.53
N GLY A 33 17.28 0.64 -9.23
CA GLY A 33 18.72 0.87 -9.14
C GLY A 33 19.58 -0.22 -9.81
N ALA A 34 20.89 0.03 -9.91
CA ALA A 34 21.86 -0.90 -10.53
C ALA A 34 21.90 -2.28 -9.85
N GLY A 35 21.62 -2.33 -8.54
CA GLY A 35 21.54 -3.57 -7.76
C GLY A 35 20.22 -4.33 -7.87
N ARG A 36 19.23 -3.85 -8.66
CA ARG A 36 17.87 -4.42 -8.75
C ARG A 36 17.22 -4.65 -7.38
N THR A 37 17.45 -3.71 -6.46
CA THR A 37 16.90 -3.78 -5.10
C THR A 37 15.38 -3.85 -5.18
N THR A 38 14.79 -4.79 -4.45
CA THR A 38 13.33 -4.96 -4.43
C THR A 38 12.69 -3.93 -3.48
N TYR A 39 11.68 -3.23 -4.00
CA TYR A 39 10.83 -2.31 -3.24
C TYR A 39 9.36 -2.67 -3.42
N TYR A 40 8.56 -2.35 -2.41
CA TYR A 40 7.10 -2.42 -2.46
C TYR A 40 6.57 -1.01 -2.34
N ARG A 41 6.09 -0.46 -3.47
CA ARG A 41 5.52 0.89 -3.55
C ARG A 41 4.02 0.80 -3.29
N ALA A 42 3.53 1.45 -2.23
CA ALA A 42 2.10 1.57 -1.99
C ALA A 42 1.58 2.95 -2.43
N ILE A 43 0.43 2.95 -3.09
CA ILE A 43 -0.31 4.14 -3.51
C ILE A 43 -1.77 4.04 -3.07
N THR A 44 -2.44 5.17 -2.91
CA THR A 44 -3.90 5.19 -2.69
C THR A 44 -4.61 4.56 -3.88
N TRP A 45 -5.76 3.93 -3.62
CA TRP A 45 -6.61 3.47 -4.69
C TRP A 45 -7.48 4.62 -5.21
N HIS A 46 -7.66 4.66 -6.53
CA HIS A 46 -8.63 5.51 -7.21
C HIS A 46 -8.90 4.93 -8.60
N VAL A 47 -10.13 5.08 -9.11
CA VAL A 47 -10.54 4.59 -10.45
C VAL A 47 -9.69 5.24 -11.55
N ASP A 48 -9.52 6.56 -11.49
CA ASP A 48 -8.58 7.34 -12.29
C ASP A 48 -7.16 7.23 -11.69
N PRO A 49 -6.19 6.62 -12.39
CA PRO A 49 -4.82 6.44 -11.89
C PRO A 49 -4.08 7.75 -11.58
N THR A 50 -4.47 8.87 -12.20
CA THR A 50 -3.79 10.17 -12.02
C THR A 50 -4.06 10.79 -10.66
N LYS A 51 -5.14 10.36 -9.98
CA LYS A 51 -5.49 10.81 -8.62
C LYS A 51 -4.92 9.92 -7.51
N ARG A 52 -4.11 8.92 -7.87
CA ARG A 52 -3.47 8.04 -6.89
C ARG A 52 -2.24 8.75 -6.31
N GLU A 53 -2.15 8.74 -4.99
CA GLU A 53 -1.08 9.40 -4.26
C GLU A 53 -0.12 8.36 -3.68
N LEU A 54 1.16 8.73 -3.58
CA LEU A 54 2.17 7.88 -2.94
C LEU A 54 1.90 7.80 -1.43
N ILE A 55 1.79 6.58 -0.91
CA ILE A 55 1.75 6.33 0.53
C ILE A 55 3.19 6.10 1.03
N GLY A 56 3.98 5.30 0.32
CA GLY A 56 5.37 5.06 0.67
C GLY A 56 6.01 3.88 -0.06
N TYR A 57 7.26 3.59 0.31
CA TYR A 57 8.04 2.44 -0.16
C TYR A 57 8.48 1.60 1.05
N TRP A 58 8.44 0.28 0.93
CA TRP A 58 8.89 -0.64 1.97
C TRP A 58 9.72 -1.80 1.41
N GLY A 59 10.37 -2.53 2.31
CA GLY A 59 11.23 -3.67 1.95
C GLY A 59 10.48 -4.96 1.67
N SER A 60 9.23 -5.08 2.15
CA SER A 60 8.42 -6.28 1.98
C SER A 60 6.95 -5.94 1.74
N LEU A 61 6.22 -6.89 1.13
CA LEU A 61 4.77 -6.78 0.95
C LEU A 61 4.04 -6.70 2.29
N ASN A 62 4.45 -7.52 3.27
CA ASN A 62 3.83 -7.55 4.59
C ASN A 62 3.96 -6.21 5.31
N GLU A 63 5.18 -5.63 5.29
CA GLU A 63 5.44 -4.31 5.87
C GLU A 63 4.61 -3.21 5.19
N ALA A 64 4.56 -3.20 3.85
CA ALA A 64 3.73 -2.24 3.11
C ALA A 64 2.23 -2.41 3.43
N THR A 65 1.75 -3.65 3.55
CA THR A 65 0.34 -3.97 3.87
C THR A 65 -0.02 -3.47 5.26
N GLN A 66 0.81 -3.76 6.27
CA GLN A 66 0.62 -3.29 7.65
C GLN A 66 0.55 -1.76 7.71
N ASN A 67 1.44 -1.06 7.00
CA ASN A 67 1.45 0.40 7.02
C ASN A 67 0.25 1.03 6.30
N VAL A 68 -0.17 0.46 5.16
CA VAL A 68 -1.40 0.85 4.47
C VAL A 68 -2.61 0.69 5.39
N TYR A 69 -2.72 -0.47 6.02
CA TYR A 69 -3.82 -0.78 6.94
C TYR A 69 -3.85 0.20 8.13
N GLY A 70 -2.72 0.37 8.82
CA GLY A 70 -2.65 1.27 9.98
C GLY A 70 -2.88 2.74 9.64
N LEU A 71 -2.44 3.21 8.47
CA LEU A 71 -2.74 4.58 8.01
C LEU A 71 -4.22 4.78 7.66
N TYR A 72 -4.87 3.75 7.12
CA TYR A 72 -6.30 3.78 6.82
C TYR A 72 -7.13 3.82 8.10
N GLU A 73 -6.84 2.93 9.07
CA GLU A 73 -7.56 2.89 10.36
C GLU A 73 -7.46 4.23 11.13
N ARG A 74 -6.30 4.88 11.12
CA ARG A 74 -6.13 6.19 11.77
C ARG A 74 -6.99 7.32 11.15
N LYS A 75 -7.47 7.14 9.92
CA LYS A 75 -8.40 8.07 9.26
C LYS A 75 -9.86 7.70 9.48
N LEU A 76 -10.15 6.51 10.00
CA LEU A 76 -11.52 6.07 10.23
C LEU A 76 -12.12 6.78 11.46
N PRO A 77 -13.42 7.10 11.42
CA PRO A 77 -14.13 7.54 12.62
C PRO A 77 -14.09 6.47 13.73
N PRO A 78 -14.06 6.85 15.03
CA PRO A 78 -13.91 5.92 16.15
C PRO A 78 -14.93 4.77 16.19
N GLN A 79 -16.15 5.00 15.72
CA GLN A 79 -17.21 3.99 15.66
C GLN A 79 -16.89 2.80 14.74
N PHE A 80 -15.96 2.95 13.80
CA PHE A 80 -15.51 1.85 12.93
C PHE A 80 -14.32 1.08 13.50
N LEU A 81 -13.66 1.62 14.54
CA LEU A 81 -12.53 0.99 15.22
C LEU A 81 -12.99 0.07 16.37
N ALA A 82 -14.24 0.22 16.82
CA ALA A 82 -14.85 -0.63 17.84
C ALA A 82 -15.20 -1.99 17.23
N SER A 83 -14.38 -3.01 17.49
CA SER A 83 -14.76 -4.40 17.20
C SER A 83 -15.83 -4.88 18.19
N SER A 84 -16.71 -5.79 17.75
CA SER A 84 -17.76 -6.40 18.57
C SER A 84 -17.16 -7.20 19.73
N GLY A 85 -16.87 -6.53 20.85
CA GLY A 85 -16.32 -7.14 22.06
C GLY A 85 -15.13 -6.37 22.63
N SER A 86 -15.37 -5.14 23.11
CA SER A 86 -14.63 -4.45 24.19
C SER A 86 -13.09 -4.53 24.19
N THR A 87 -12.44 -4.72 23.06
CA THR A 87 -10.99 -4.65 22.90
C THR A 87 -10.72 -3.61 21.82
N TRP A 88 -10.33 -2.42 22.27
CA TRP A 88 -9.69 -1.45 21.40
C TRP A 88 -8.46 -2.14 20.80
N ARG A 89 -8.50 -2.45 19.49
CA ARG A 89 -7.28 -2.90 18.82
C ARG A 89 -6.36 -1.71 18.78
N GLU A 90 -5.22 -1.83 19.45
CA GLU A 90 -4.16 -0.85 19.28
C GLU A 90 -3.71 -0.87 17.82
N PRO A 91 -3.73 0.27 17.09
CA PRO A 91 -3.30 0.30 15.71
C PRO A 91 -1.86 -0.22 15.61
N LEU A 92 -1.60 -1.11 14.66
CA LEU A 92 -0.25 -1.65 14.46
C LEU A 92 0.76 -0.50 14.30
N PRO A 93 1.96 -0.61 14.90
CA PRO A 93 2.98 0.41 14.76
C PRO A 93 3.34 0.59 13.29
N LEU A 94 3.37 1.85 12.84
CA LEU A 94 3.81 2.19 11.49
C LEU A 94 5.34 2.15 11.43
N THR A 95 5.87 1.61 10.35
CA THR A 95 7.31 1.63 10.07
C THR A 95 7.64 2.82 9.17
N ARG A 96 8.87 3.33 9.29
CA ARG A 96 9.30 4.48 8.50
C ARG A 96 9.40 4.07 7.02
N PRO A 97 8.77 4.81 6.08
CA PRO A 97 8.93 4.53 4.66
C PRO A 97 10.41 4.61 4.26
N LYS A 98 10.81 3.74 3.33
CA LYS A 98 12.12 3.84 2.68
C LYS A 98 12.15 5.05 1.76
N THR A 99 13.33 5.67 1.67
CA THR A 99 13.59 6.70 0.67
C THR A 99 13.30 6.14 -0.72
N PRO A 100 12.58 6.88 -1.58
CA PRO A 100 12.48 6.49 -2.98
C PRO A 100 13.90 6.40 -3.55
N PRO A 101 14.24 5.34 -4.30
CA PRO A 101 15.53 5.31 -4.99
C PRO A 101 15.60 6.47 -5.98
N LEU A 102 16.79 7.07 -6.09
CA LEU A 102 17.07 8.04 -7.15
C LEU A 102 16.90 7.33 -8.50
N SER A 103 16.06 7.92 -9.35
CA SER A 103 15.79 7.47 -10.73
C SER A 103 17.05 7.47 -11.59
#